data_AF-A0A352BSC1-F1
#
_entry.id   AF-A0A352BSC1-F1
#
_cell.length_a   1.000
_cell.length_b   1.000
_cell.length_c   1.000
_cell.angle_alpha   90.00
_cell.angle_beta   90.00
_cell.angle_gamma   90.00
#
_symmetry.space_group_name_H-M   'P 1'
#
loop_
_entity.id
_entity.type
_entity.pdbx_description
1 polymer ?
#
loop_
_entity_poly.entity_id
_entity_poly.type
_entity_poly.pdbx_seq_one_letter_code
_entity_poly.pdbx_strand_id
1 'polypeptide(L)' 'AHTGQPQKALKSAPQTVAMITAEQWELPYTRTQAAFPLDYLQENKFWPSVRRVDDAYGDRNLICTCTPIEAYA' A
#
# COMPACT_ATOMS: atom_id res chain seq x y z
N ALA A 1 4.93 -18.02 -7.46
CA ALA A 1 3.76 -18.94 -7.51
C ALA A 1 3.18 -19.19 -6.12
N HIS A 2 2.64 -18.16 -5.46
CA HIS A 2 1.91 -18.29 -4.17
C HIS A 2 0.43 -17.88 -4.31
N THR A 3 -0.15 -18.18 -5.47
CA THR A 3 -1.57 -18.03 -5.77
C THR A 3 -2.36 -19.07 -4.96
N GLY A 4 -2.84 -18.69 -3.77
CA GLY A 4 -3.68 -19.56 -2.93
C GLY A 4 -3.50 -19.42 -1.43
N GLN A 5 -2.53 -18.63 -0.93
CA GLN A 5 -2.48 -18.32 0.50
C GLN A 5 -3.35 -17.10 0.83
N PRO A 6 -4.14 -17.12 1.92
CA PRO A 6 -4.97 -15.98 2.31
C PRO A 6 -4.10 -14.73 2.47
N GLN A 7 -4.58 -13.59 1.96
CA GLN A 7 -3.84 -12.34 1.97
C GLN A 7 -3.64 -11.85 3.42
N LYS A 8 -2.43 -12.05 3.96
CA LYS A 8 -2.07 -11.59 5.31
C LYS A 8 -1.71 -10.10 5.30
N ALA A 9 -1.93 -9.42 6.43
CA ALA A 9 -1.61 -8.00 6.61
C ALA A 9 -0.16 -7.67 6.23
N LEU A 10 0.81 -8.51 6.62
CA LEU A 10 2.22 -8.35 6.26
C LEU A 10 2.48 -8.40 4.75
N LYS A 11 1.84 -9.34 4.04
CA LYS A 11 1.99 -9.47 2.59
C LYS A 11 1.36 -8.30 1.83
N SER A 12 0.38 -7.64 2.42
CA SER A 12 -0.36 -6.52 1.82
C SER A 12 0.03 -5.15 2.38
N ALA A 13 1.01 -5.09 3.26
CA ALA A 13 1.62 -3.83 3.72
C ALA A 13 2.51 -3.21 2.62
N PRO A 14 2.69 -1.88 2.58
CA PRO A 14 2.07 -0.88 3.45
C PRO A 14 0.62 -0.55 3.06
N GLN A 15 -0.17 -0.09 4.04
CA GLN A 15 -1.56 0.34 3.84
C GLN A 15 -1.63 1.87 3.78
N THR A 16 -1.98 2.38 2.60
CA THR A 16 -2.12 3.82 2.34
C THR A 16 -3.45 4.34 2.85
N VAL A 17 -3.55 5.66 3.07
CA VAL A 17 -4.81 6.29 3.48
C VAL A 17 -5.94 5.99 2.49
N ALA A 18 -5.67 6.10 1.18
CA ALA A 18 -6.65 5.82 0.12
C ALA A 18 -7.21 4.38 0.20
N MET A 19 -6.38 3.40 0.54
CA MET A 19 -6.82 2.01 0.70
C MET A 19 -7.70 1.85 1.95
N ILE A 20 -7.35 2.50 3.05
CA ILE A 20 -8.11 2.42 4.31
C ILE A 20 -9.46 3.13 4.18
N THR A 21 -9.52 4.24 3.45
CA THR A 21 -10.75 5.03 3.26
C THR A 21 -11.60 4.60 2.06
N ALA A 22 -11.14 3.63 1.25
CA ALA A 22 -11.92 3.09 0.15
C ALA A 22 -13.27 2.53 0.64
N GLU A 23 -14.33 2.67 -0.14
CA GLU A 23 -15.67 2.18 0.22
C GLU A 23 -15.67 0.65 0.39
N GLN A 24 -15.12 -0.06 -0.60
CA GLN A 24 -15.03 -1.51 -0.62
C GLN A 24 -13.75 -1.99 0.08
N TRP A 25 -13.87 -3.10 0.83
CA TRP A 25 -12.75 -3.71 1.55
C TRP A 25 -12.81 -5.23 1.42
N GLU A 26 -11.92 -5.78 0.60
CA GLU A 26 -11.91 -7.20 0.21
C GLU A 26 -10.83 -8.03 0.91
N LEU A 27 -10.16 -7.44 1.91
CA LEU A 27 -9.07 -8.09 2.62
C LEU A 27 -9.60 -8.91 3.80
N PRO A 28 -9.01 -10.09 4.11
CA PRO A 28 -9.52 -11.01 5.13
C PRO A 28 -9.15 -10.59 6.56
N TYR A 29 -8.97 -9.30 6.80
CA TYR A 29 -8.64 -8.66 8.08
C TYR A 29 -9.25 -7.26 8.10
N THR A 30 -9.46 -6.64 9.26
CA THR A 30 -10.19 -5.36 9.34
C THR A 30 -9.32 -4.16 8.97
N ARG A 31 -9.95 -3.04 8.60
CA ARG A 31 -9.27 -1.75 8.41
C ARG A 31 -8.50 -1.31 9.67
N THR A 32 -9.06 -1.56 10.85
CA THR A 32 -8.39 -1.26 12.13
C THR A 32 -7.14 -2.11 12.32
N GLN A 33 -7.20 -3.41 12.05
CA GLN A 33 -6.01 -4.28 12.09
C GLN A 33 -4.94 -3.83 11.09
N ALA A 34 -5.36 -3.24 9.98
CA ALA A 34 -4.48 -2.72 8.93
C ALA A 34 -3.79 -1.40 9.32
N ALA A 35 -4.57 -0.45 9.87
CA ALA A 35 -4.11 0.91 10.12
C ALA A 35 -3.60 1.13 11.55
N PHE A 36 -4.18 0.44 12.54
CA PHE A 36 -3.94 0.64 13.97
C PHE A 36 -3.77 -0.71 14.68
N PRO A 37 -2.70 -1.48 14.38
CA PRO A 37 -2.47 -2.78 15.00
C PRO A 37 -2.08 -2.71 16.48
N LEU A 38 -1.69 -1.54 16.98
CA LEU A 38 -1.26 -1.28 18.36
C LEU A 38 -1.88 0.04 18.83
N ASP A 39 -2.28 0.12 20.09
CA ASP A 39 -3.07 1.26 20.62
C ASP A 39 -2.35 2.60 20.50
N TYR A 40 -1.04 2.65 20.75
CA TYR A 40 -0.26 3.89 20.69
C TYR A 40 -0.16 4.50 19.27
N LEU A 41 -0.53 3.75 18.22
CA LEU A 41 -0.52 4.24 16.84
C LEU A 41 -1.76 5.08 16.51
N GLN A 42 -2.76 5.13 17.37
CA GLN A 42 -4.00 5.89 17.15
C GLN A 42 -3.76 7.40 17.21
N GLU A 43 -2.91 7.85 18.14
CA GLU A 43 -2.67 9.28 18.37
C GLU A 43 -1.69 9.89 17.35
N ASN A 44 -0.69 9.11 16.91
CA ASN A 44 0.40 9.58 16.07
C ASN A 44 0.55 8.72 14.81
N LYS A 45 -0.46 8.79 13.93
CA LYS A 45 -0.50 7.98 12.72
C LYS A 45 0.31 8.60 11.58
N PHE A 46 1.42 7.98 11.23
CA PHE A 46 2.11 8.23 9.98
C PHE A 46 1.51 7.37 8.85
N TRP A 47 1.22 8.01 7.71
CA TRP A 47 0.61 7.37 6.56
C TRP A 47 1.65 7.11 5.46
N PRO A 48 1.78 5.86 5.00
CA PRO A 48 2.47 5.57 3.75
C PRO A 48 1.78 6.28 2.58
N SER A 49 2.54 7.04 1.80
CA SER A 49 2.02 7.79 0.64
C SER A 49 1.70 6.90 -0.55
N VAL A 50 2.44 5.80 -0.71
CA VAL A 50 2.30 4.85 -1.82
C VAL A 50 2.23 3.40 -1.32
N ARG A 51 1.74 2.51 -2.19
CA ARG A 51 1.74 1.06 -1.95
C ARG A 51 3.15 0.48 -2.11
N ARG A 52 3.28 -0.84 -1.94
CA ARG A 52 4.55 -1.54 -2.15
C ARG A 52 5.04 -1.28 -3.59
N VAL A 53 6.32 -0.90 -3.71
CA VAL A 53 6.99 -0.65 -4.98
C VAL A 53 7.11 -1.94 -5.79
N ASP A 54 7.02 -1.83 -7.12
CA ASP A 54 7.36 -2.89 -8.06
C ASP A 54 8.78 -2.70 -8.57
N ASP A 55 9.72 -3.40 -7.90
CA ASP A 55 11.14 -3.28 -8.20
C ASP A 55 11.47 -3.76 -9.63
N ALA A 56 10.86 -4.88 -10.04
CA ALA A 56 11.18 -5.51 -11.30
C ALA A 56 10.60 -4.74 -12.50
N TYR A 57 9.53 -3.97 -12.31
CA TYR A 57 9.06 -3.03 -13.32
C TYR A 57 10.04 -1.86 -13.52
N GLY A 58 10.56 -1.30 -12.43
CA GLY A 58 11.54 -0.22 -12.46
C GLY A 58 12.82 -0.59 -13.21
N ASP A 59 13.36 -1.78 -12.92
CA ASP A 59 14.59 -2.28 -13.59
C ASP A 59 14.40 -2.50 -15.11
N ARG A 60 13.18 -2.82 -15.54
CA ARG A 60 12.86 -3.06 -16.97
C ARG A 60 12.45 -1.79 -17.71
N ASN A 61 12.03 -0.74 -17.01
CA ASN A 61 11.53 0.51 -17.58
C ASN A 61 12.28 1.70 -16.96
N LEU A 62 13.58 1.77 -17.22
CA LEU A 62 14.48 2.71 -16.55
C LEU A 62 14.16 4.18 -16.93
N ILE A 63 13.58 4.92 -15.99
CA ILE A 63 13.32 6.36 -16.09
C ILE A 63 14.03 7.05 -14.92
N CYS A 64 15.11 7.76 -15.21
CA CYS A 64 15.95 8.43 -14.21
C CYS A 64 15.90 9.96 -14.27
N THR A 65 14.95 10.51 -15.03
CA THR A 65 14.63 11.94 -15.06
C THR A 65 13.15 12.10 -14.75
N CYS A 66 12.76 13.29 -14.28
CA CYS A 66 11.34 13.59 -14.10
C CYS A 66 10.59 13.41 -15.42
N THR A 67 9.43 12.76 -15.38
CA THR A 67 8.54 12.71 -16.54
C THR A 67 7.86 14.08 -16.70
N PRO A 68 7.32 14.39 -17.89
CA PRO A 68 6.50 15.58 -18.08
C PRO A 68 5.34 15.62 -17.07
N ILE A 69 4.88 16.82 -16.71
CA ILE A 69 3.82 17.00 -15.69
C ILE A 69 2.54 16.26 -16.10
N GLU A 70 2.27 16.22 -17.39
CA GLU A 70 1.12 15.56 -18.02
C GLU A 70 1.08 14.06 -17.74
N ALA A 71 2.22 13.44 -17.42
CA ALA A 71 2.30 12.02 -17.10
C ALA A 71 1.89 11.69 -15.63
N TYR A 72 1.72 12.70 -14.78
CA TYR A 72 1.31 12.54 -13.37
C TYR A 72 -0.17 12.87 -13.11
N ALA A 73 -0.91 13.30 -14.15
CA ALA A 73 -2.30 13.71 -14.08
C ALA A 73 -3.28 12.53 -14.14
#